data_AF-A0A955EA26-F1
#
_entry.id   AF-A0A955EA26-F1
#
_cell.length_a   1.000
_cell.length_b   1.000
_cell.length_c   1.000
_cell.angle_alpha   90.00
_cell.angle_beta   90.00
_cell.angle_gamma   90.00
#
_symmetry.space_group_name_H-M   'P 1'
#
loop_
_entity.id
_entity.type
_entity.pdbx_description
1 polymer ?
#
loop_
_entity_poly.entity_id
_entity_poly.type
_entity_poly.pdbx_seq_one_letter_code
_entity_poly.pdbx_strand_id
1 'polypeptide(L)'
;RHDLGASKHGVMTIPNTVARVKDGPNPDNAARLMEFLMSERVERVLAESDSHNYPVRASLRSEFGAYEPPDPMPLGIGDATDAMDDAMEACRDILGG
;
A
#
# COMPACT_ATOMS: atom_id res chain seq x y z
N ARG A 1 -18.40 -11.17 20.71
CA ARG A 1 -17.66 -10.20 19.88
C ARG A 1 -16.43 -9.80 20.68
N HIS A 2 -15.24 -10.27 20.30
CA HIS A 2 -14.01 -9.80 20.92
C HIS A 2 -13.77 -8.38 20.42
N ASP A 3 -13.83 -7.42 21.34
CA ASP A 3 -13.40 -6.05 21.11
C ASP A 3 -11.86 -6.08 21.01
N LEU A 4 -11.36 -6.20 19.77
CA LEU A 4 -9.96 -5.90 19.45
C LEU A 4 -9.82 -4.38 19.57
N GLY A 5 -9.68 -3.89 20.80
CA GLY A 5 -9.75 -2.47 21.17
C GLY A 5 -9.27 -1.57 20.05
N ALA A 6 -10.21 -0.95 19.36
CA ALA A 6 -9.94 -0.16 18.16
C ALA A 6 -8.86 0.87 18.49
N SER A 7 -7.70 0.72 17.85
CA SER A 7 -6.60 1.66 18.01
C SER A 7 -7.08 3.04 17.56
N LYS A 8 -6.75 4.07 18.33
CA LYS A 8 -7.21 5.47 18.13
C LYS A 8 -6.56 6.15 16.91
N HIS A 9 -6.09 5.37 15.93
CA HIS A 9 -5.08 5.79 14.97
C HIS A 9 -5.54 5.72 13.50
N GLY A 10 -6.77 5.29 13.22
CA GLY A 10 -7.29 5.19 11.85
C GLY A 10 -6.84 3.93 11.09
N VAL A 11 -7.32 3.76 9.87
CA VAL A 11 -7.00 2.61 9.00
C VAL A 11 -5.63 2.80 8.35
N MET A 12 -4.70 1.87 8.60
CA MET A 12 -3.41 1.86 7.93
C MET A 12 -3.59 1.49 6.45
N THR A 13 -3.13 2.37 5.55
CA THR A 13 -3.12 2.10 4.11
C THR A 13 -1.74 1.64 3.68
N ILE A 14 -1.67 0.55 2.90
CA ILE A 14 -0.42 0.01 2.36
C ILE A 14 -0.46 0.19 0.84
N PRO A 15 0.41 1.03 0.26
CA PRO A 15 0.43 1.23 -1.18
C PRO A 15 1.02 0.01 -1.89
N ASN A 16 0.43 -0.36 -3.01
CA ASN A 16 1.14 -1.18 -3.99
C ASN A 16 2.19 -0.31 -4.69
N THR A 17 3.42 -0.80 -4.75
CA THR A 17 4.56 -0.04 -5.28
C THR A 17 5.30 -0.83 -6.36
N VAL A 18 5.95 -0.12 -7.28
CA VAL A 18 6.87 -0.68 -8.27
C VAL A 18 8.22 0.01 -8.17
N ALA A 19 9.30 -0.75 -8.30
CA ALA A 19 10.66 -0.24 -8.32
C ALA A 19 11.49 -0.94 -9.40
N ARG A 20 12.52 -0.25 -9.89
CA ARG A 20 13.48 -0.83 -10.83
C ARG A 20 14.64 -1.45 -10.06
N VAL A 21 14.97 -2.70 -10.38
CA VAL A 21 16.16 -3.36 -9.84
C VAL A 21 17.41 -2.67 -10.37
N LYS A 22 18.32 -2.31 -9.45
CA LYS A 22 19.61 -1.71 -9.80
C LYS A 22 20.42 -2.69 -10.67
N ASP A 23 21.02 -2.17 -11.74
CA ASP A 23 21.83 -2.94 -12.70
C ASP A 23 21.08 -4.10 -13.38
N GLY A 24 19.74 -4.05 -13.41
CA GLY A 24 18.91 -5.03 -14.11
C GLY A 24 19.16 -5.02 -15.63
N PRO A 25 18.98 -6.16 -16.32
CA PRO A 25 19.44 -6.36 -17.70
C PRO A 25 18.68 -5.56 -18.77
N ASN A 26 17.53 -4.95 -18.44
CA ASN A 26 16.63 -4.31 -19.40
C ASN A 26 16.11 -2.94 -18.88
N PRO A 27 16.97 -1.91 -18.77
CA PRO A 27 16.59 -0.64 -18.12
C PRO A 27 15.46 0.10 -18.84
N ASP A 28 15.46 0.10 -20.17
CA ASP A 28 14.48 0.84 -20.99
C ASP A 28 13.10 0.18 -20.93
N ASN A 29 13.04 -1.14 -21.06
CA ASN A 29 11.77 -1.88 -20.96
C ASN A 29 11.22 -1.82 -19.53
N ALA A 30 12.09 -1.82 -18.51
CA ALA A 30 11.65 -1.63 -17.13
C ALA A 30 11.03 -0.24 -16.92
N ALA A 31 11.61 0.82 -17.49
CA ALA A 31 11.04 2.16 -17.43
C ALA A 31 9.65 2.22 -18.10
N ARG A 32 9.51 1.66 -19.31
CA ARG A 32 8.24 1.60 -20.04
C ARG A 32 7.17 0.80 -19.28
N LEU A 33 7.57 -0.30 -18.64
CA LEU A 33 6.65 -1.09 -17.81
C LEU A 33 6.22 -0.31 -16.56
N MET A 34 7.15 0.38 -15.89
CA MET A 34 6.79 1.23 -14.74
C MET A 34 5.83 2.35 -15.14
N GLU A 35 6.09 3.05 -16.23
CA GLU A 35 5.17 4.07 -16.78
C GLU A 35 3.78 3.48 -17.05
N PHE A 36 3.72 2.27 -17.62
CA PHE A 36 2.46 1.58 -17.85
C PHE A 36 1.75 1.21 -16.54
N LEU A 37 2.45 0.60 -15.57
CA LEU A 37 1.89 0.22 -14.27
C LEU A 37 1.40 1.43 -13.46
N MET A 38 2.08 2.57 -13.61
CA MET A 38 1.68 3.84 -13.01
C MET A 38 0.65 4.58 -13.85
N SER A 39 0.09 4.03 -14.93
CA SER A 39 -0.91 4.72 -15.76
C SER A 39 -2.31 4.70 -15.12
N GLU A 40 -3.15 5.67 -15.48
CA GLU A 40 -4.55 5.74 -15.01
C GLU A 40 -5.32 4.45 -15.35
N ARG A 41 -5.02 3.87 -16.53
CA ARG A 41 -5.60 2.61 -16.98
C ARG A 41 -5.36 1.47 -15.99
N VAL A 42 -4.16 1.38 -15.42
CA VAL A 42 -3.83 0.30 -14.47
C VAL A 42 -4.46 0.56 -13.11
N GLU A 43 -4.50 1.81 -12.63
CA GLU A 43 -5.23 2.13 -11.39
C GLU A 43 -6.70 1.73 -11.48
N ARG A 44 -7.37 2.02 -12.61
CA ARG A 44 -8.76 1.59 -12.83
C ARG A 44 -8.90 0.06 -12.82
N VAL A 45 -8.04 -0.66 -13.54
CA VAL A 45 -8.04 -2.13 -13.55
C VAL A 45 -7.87 -2.70 -12.14
N LEU A 46 -7.01 -2.11 -11.32
CA LEU A 46 -6.80 -2.55 -9.94
C LEU A 46 -7.99 -2.24 -9.02
N ALA A 47 -8.67 -1.12 -9.24
CA ALA A 47 -9.87 -0.72 -8.49
C ALA A 47 -11.09 -1.59 -8.84
N GLU A 48 -11.22 -1.99 -10.11
CA GLU A 48 -12.30 -2.85 -10.60
C GLU A 48 -12.04 -4.36 -10.38
N SER A 49 -10.83 -4.73 -9.98
CA SER A 49 -10.48 -6.12 -9.64
C SER A 49 -11.09 -6.58 -8.32
N ASP A 50 -11.11 -7.90 -8.07
CA ASP A 50 -11.57 -8.47 -6.79
C ASP A 50 -10.81 -7.94 -5.56
N SER A 51 -9.59 -7.43 -5.75
CA SER A 51 -8.79 -6.83 -4.68
C SER A 51 -9.23 -5.41 -4.32
N HIS A 52 -9.99 -4.73 -5.18
CA HIS A 52 -10.55 -3.40 -4.96
C HIS A 52 -9.54 -2.36 -4.45
N ASN A 53 -8.37 -2.28 -5.10
CA ASN A 53 -7.34 -1.35 -4.66
C ASN A 53 -7.82 0.09 -4.87
N TYR A 54 -7.82 0.88 -3.79
CA TYR A 54 -8.26 2.25 -3.86
C TYR A 54 -7.27 3.12 -4.66
N PRO A 55 -7.72 3.86 -5.70
CA PRO A 55 -6.83 4.67 -6.53
C PRO A 55 -6.05 5.75 -5.77
N VAL A 56 -4.83 6.05 -6.24
CA VAL A 56 -4.03 7.15 -5.71
C VAL A 56 -4.37 8.46 -6.44
N ARG A 57 -4.71 8.37 -7.74
CA ARG A 57 -5.13 9.52 -8.55
C ARG A 57 -6.44 10.12 -8.07
N ALA A 58 -6.41 11.41 -7.78
CA ALA A 58 -7.58 12.17 -7.33
C ALA A 58 -8.77 12.10 -8.32
N SER A 59 -8.49 12.11 -9.63
CA SER A 59 -9.53 12.02 -10.67
C SER A 59 -10.30 10.69 -10.64
N LEU A 60 -9.63 9.59 -10.28
CA LEU A 60 -10.28 8.27 -10.19
C LEU A 60 -10.96 8.05 -8.84
N ARG A 61 -10.43 8.62 -7.75
CA ARG A 61 -11.00 8.44 -6.40
C ARG A 61 -12.49 8.77 -6.31
N SER A 62 -12.94 9.80 -7.02
CA SER A 62 -14.36 10.18 -7.06
C SER A 62 -15.27 9.11 -7.66
N GLU A 63 -14.74 8.22 -8.49
CA GLU A 63 -15.49 7.12 -9.12
C GLU A 63 -15.57 5.88 -8.21
N PHE A 64 -14.61 5.73 -7.28
CA PHE A 64 -14.44 4.54 -6.43
C PHE A 64 -14.67 4.83 -4.94
N GLY A 65 -15.45 5.85 -4.60
CA GLY A 65 -15.70 6.26 -3.21
C GLY A 65 -16.28 5.17 -2.30
N ALA A 66 -16.92 4.14 -2.86
CA ALA A 66 -17.39 2.98 -2.09
C ALA A 66 -16.25 2.17 -1.43
N TYR A 67 -15.02 2.29 -1.94
CA TYR A 67 -13.83 1.61 -1.44
C TYR A 67 -12.85 2.54 -0.72
N GLU A 68 -13.27 3.78 -0.44
CA GLU A 68 -12.43 4.73 0.27
C GLU A 68 -12.14 4.21 1.70
N PRO A 69 -10.86 4.11 2.10
CA PRO A 69 -10.51 3.68 3.45
C PRO A 69 -11.10 4.67 4.48
N PRO A 70 -11.91 4.20 5.45
CA PRO A 70 -12.47 5.08 6.46
C PRO A 70 -11.37 5.54 7.43
N ASP A 71 -11.36 6.83 7.75
CA ASP A 71 -10.41 7.44 8.71
C ASP A 71 -8.95 6.99 8.47
N PRO A 72 -8.31 7.31 7.33
CA PRO A 72 -6.96 6.84 7.04
C PRO A 72 -5.96 7.32 8.08
N MET A 73 -5.13 6.41 8.58
CA MET A 73 -4.05 6.73 9.50
C MET A 73 -3.03 7.66 8.82
N PRO A 74 -2.67 8.81 9.43
CA PRO A 74 -1.67 9.72 8.89
C PRO A 74 -0.25 9.18 9.13
N LEU A 75 0.11 8.10 8.44
CA LEU A 75 1.39 7.39 8.57
C LEU A 75 2.28 7.62 7.35
N GLY A 76 3.54 8.00 7.58
CA GLY A 76 4.59 7.90 6.56
C GLY A 76 5.07 6.45 6.44
N ILE A 77 5.15 5.92 5.21
CA ILE A 77 5.67 4.55 5.00
C ILE A 77 7.16 4.44 5.43
N GLY A 78 7.91 5.55 5.41
CA GLY A 78 9.26 5.61 5.99
C GLY A 78 9.26 5.31 7.49
N ASP A 79 8.38 5.96 8.26
CA ASP A 79 8.24 5.73 9.70
C ASP A 79 7.88 4.26 10.01
N ALA A 80 7.00 3.68 9.19
CA ALA A 80 6.64 2.26 9.30
C ALA A 80 7.84 1.34 9.05
N THR A 81 8.71 1.70 8.10
CA THR A 81 9.93 0.96 7.76
C THR A 81 10.95 1.04 8.88
N ASP A 82 11.17 2.24 9.43
CA ASP A 82 12.13 2.47 10.52
C ASP A 82 11.76 1.67 11.79
N ALA A 83 10.47 1.42 12.01
CA ALA A 83 9.97 0.65 13.15
C ALA A 83 9.87 -0.87 12.91
N MET A 84 10.18 -1.38 11.71
CA MET A 84 9.95 -2.80 11.38
C MET A 84 10.79 -3.75 12.23
N ASP A 85 12.05 -3.42 12.48
CA ASP A 85 12.95 -4.29 13.23
C ASP A 85 12.49 -4.45 14.69
N ASP A 86 12.17 -3.33 15.35
CA ASP A 86 11.61 -3.30 16.70
C ASP A 86 10.28 -4.07 16.77
N ALA A 87 9.40 -3.89 15.79
CA ALA A 87 8.12 -4.59 15.73
C ALA A 87 8.30 -6.11 15.57
N MET A 88 9.27 -6.54 14.76
CA MET A 88 9.58 -7.96 14.56
C MET A 88 10.24 -8.58 15.78
N GLU A 89 11.06 -7.84 16.53
CA GLU A 89 11.60 -8.27 17.81
C GLU A 89 10.49 -8.47 18.85
N ALA A 90 9.61 -7.49 19.00
CA ALA A 90 8.44 -7.62 19.87
C ALA A 90 7.57 -8.83 19.49
N CYS A 91 7.37 -9.08 18.19
CA CYS A 91 6.65 -10.28 17.72
C CYS A 91 7.34 -11.58 18.18
N ARG A 92 8.68 -11.67 18.10
CA ARG A 92 9.43 -12.85 18.55
C ARG A 92 9.26 -13.08 20.05
N ASP A 93 9.41 -12.02 20.84
CA ASP A 93 9.31 -12.09 22.31
C ASP A 93 7.91 -12.51 22.78
N ILE A 94 6.86 -11.97 22.13
CA ILE A 94 5.47 -12.23 22.52
C ILE A 94 5.01 -13.61 22.03
N LEU A 95 5.39 -13.99 20.80
CA LEU A 95 4.90 -15.23 20.17
C LEU A 95 5.78 -16.45 20.47
N GLY A 96 6.88 -16.27 21.21
CA GLY A 96 7.73 -17.36 21.69
C GLY A 96 8.56 -18.02 20.60
N GLY A 97 9.19 -17.21 19.74
CA GLY A 97 10.12 -17.67 18.71
C GLY A 97 11.35 -18.39 19.27
#